data_AF-A0A7K4CXJ4-F1
#
_entry.id   AF-A0A7K4CXJ4-F1
#
_cell.length_a   1.000
_cell.length_b   1.000
_cell.length_c   1.000
_cell.angle_alpha   90.00
_cell.angle_beta   90.00
_cell.angle_gamma   90.00
#
_symmetry.space_group_name_H-M   'P 1'
#
loop_
_entity.id
_entity.type
_entity.pdbx_description
1 polymer ?
#
loop_
_entity_poly.entity_id
_entity_poly.type
_entity_poly.pdbx_seq_one_letter_code
_entity_poly.pdbx_strand_id
1 'polypeptide(L)'
;MFKKRRIKKDFDTAVAEGNDARMEQLVKENPWLQDYVDDNGDDSDVNVKRVCAAIGIVEDEISAPATINDIVESLAQDFKASMSASQVESVCIDLENKGYIKAQDAGYVLTVEGGRICDNYLNKQAGELLGSLPSS
;
A
#
# COMPACT_ATOMS: atom_id res chain seq x y z
N MET A 1 -28.32 5.78 5.22
CA MET A 1 -27.19 4.87 5.57
C MET A 1 -27.21 3.54 4.83
N PHE A 2 -28.35 2.84 4.70
CA PHE A 2 -28.42 1.53 4.02
C PHE A 2 -27.92 1.51 2.56
N LYS A 3 -28.21 2.54 1.76
CA LYS A 3 -27.73 2.61 0.36
C LYS A 3 -26.21 2.69 0.25
N LYS A 4 -25.54 3.49 1.09
CA LYS A 4 -24.08 3.60 1.10
C LYS A 4 -23.40 2.26 1.42
N ARG A 5 -23.93 1.49 2.39
CA ARG A 5 -23.40 0.14 2.70
C ARG A 5 -23.51 -0.83 1.54
N ARG A 6 -24.61 -0.77 0.79
CA ARG A 6 -24.80 -1.61 -0.40
C ARG A 6 -23.85 -1.21 -1.53
N ILE A 7 -23.68 0.10 -1.77
CA ILE A 7 -22.74 0.63 -2.76
C ILE A 7 -21.29 0.24 -2.44
N LYS A 8 -20.89 0.26 -1.15
CA LYS A 8 -19.58 -0.26 -0.72
C LYS A 8 -19.42 -1.74 -1.06
N LYS A 9 -20.39 -2.58 -0.68
CA LYS A 9 -20.35 -4.02 -0.96
C LYS A 9 -20.28 -4.31 -2.47
N ASP A 10 -21.04 -3.57 -3.28
CA ASP A 10 -21.04 -3.72 -4.74
C ASP A 10 -19.69 -3.29 -5.34
N PHE A 11 -19.05 -2.26 -4.75
CA PHE A 11 -17.69 -1.85 -5.10
C PHE A 11 -16.65 -2.90 -4.70
N ASP A 12 -16.67 -3.40 -3.46
CA ASP A 12 -15.76 -4.45 -2.98
C ASP A 12 -15.89 -5.74 -3.80
N THR A 13 -17.11 -6.06 -4.27
CA THR A 13 -17.35 -7.20 -5.17
C THR A 13 -16.71 -6.95 -6.54
N ALA A 14 -16.84 -5.75 -7.10
CA ALA A 14 -16.22 -5.39 -8.37
C ALA A 14 -14.68 -5.42 -8.28
N VAL A 15 -14.10 -5.02 -7.14
CA VAL A 15 -12.66 -5.15 -6.86
C VAL A 15 -12.25 -6.63 -6.86
N ALA A 16 -12.96 -7.47 -6.10
CA ALA A 16 -12.65 -8.90 -6.00
C ALA A 16 -12.77 -9.65 -7.35
N GLU A 17 -13.63 -9.16 -8.25
CA GLU A 17 -13.82 -9.68 -9.60
C GLU A 17 -12.88 -9.07 -10.65
N GLY A 18 -12.07 -8.07 -10.28
CA GLY A 18 -11.19 -7.34 -11.21
C GLY A 18 -11.95 -6.58 -12.30
N ASN A 19 -13.13 -6.05 -11.98
CA ASN A 19 -14.03 -5.44 -12.95
C ASN A 19 -13.90 -3.91 -12.99
N ASP A 20 -12.84 -3.44 -13.65
CA ASP A 20 -12.45 -2.03 -13.71
C ASP A 20 -13.56 -1.10 -14.22
N ALA A 21 -14.28 -1.52 -15.25
CA ALA A 21 -15.39 -0.74 -15.82
C ALA A 21 -16.51 -0.51 -14.79
N ARG A 22 -16.77 -1.51 -13.93
CA ARG A 22 -17.78 -1.40 -12.88
C ARG A 22 -17.31 -0.53 -11.72
N MET A 23 -16.03 -0.61 -11.37
CA MET A 23 -15.42 0.25 -10.35
C MET A 23 -15.47 1.73 -10.76
N GLU A 24 -15.04 2.06 -11.99
CA GLU A 24 -15.09 3.43 -12.52
C GLU A 24 -16.52 3.98 -12.55
N GLN A 25 -17.49 3.15 -12.98
CA GLN A 25 -18.89 3.55 -13.00
C GLN A 25 -19.41 3.88 -11.59
N LEU A 26 -19.10 3.03 -10.60
CA LEU A 26 -19.54 3.22 -9.23
C LEU A 26 -18.94 4.48 -8.60
N VAL A 27 -17.65 4.75 -8.83
CA VAL A 27 -16.95 5.97 -8.37
C VAL A 27 -17.56 7.21 -9.03
N LYS A 28 -17.82 7.17 -10.34
CA LYS A 28 -18.42 8.29 -11.08
C LYS A 28 -19.84 8.62 -10.60
N GLU A 29 -20.65 7.60 -10.33
CA GLU A 29 -22.02 7.77 -9.84
C GLU A 29 -22.06 8.17 -8.36
N ASN A 30 -20.98 7.93 -7.62
CA ASN A 30 -20.89 8.17 -6.18
C ASN A 30 -19.52 8.76 -5.82
N PRO A 31 -19.29 10.07 -5.99
CA PRO A 31 -17.97 10.68 -5.75
C PRO A 31 -17.38 10.44 -4.36
N TRP A 32 -18.22 10.23 -3.34
CA TRP A 32 -17.80 9.87 -1.98
C TRP A 32 -17.17 8.46 -1.90
N LEU A 33 -17.33 7.61 -2.92
CA LEU A 33 -16.57 6.37 -3.03
C LEU A 33 -15.10 6.64 -3.26
N GLN A 34 -14.72 7.79 -3.82
CA GLN A 34 -13.31 8.15 -3.95
C GLN A 34 -12.68 8.31 -2.57
N ASP A 35 -13.34 9.04 -1.67
CA ASP A 35 -12.93 9.10 -0.26
C ASP A 35 -12.95 7.71 0.42
N TYR A 36 -13.90 6.84 0.07
CA TYR A 36 -13.94 5.46 0.58
C TYR A 36 -12.78 4.61 0.06
N VAL A 37 -12.41 4.75 -1.21
CA VAL A 37 -11.25 4.10 -1.82
C VAL A 37 -9.96 4.71 -1.28
N ASP A 38 -9.92 5.99 -0.94
CA ASP A 38 -8.74 6.61 -0.33
C ASP A 38 -8.59 6.22 1.16
N ASP A 39 -9.72 6.00 1.86
CA ASP A 39 -9.77 5.56 3.27
C ASP A 39 -9.69 4.03 3.43
N ASN A 40 -10.20 3.26 2.47
CA ASN A 40 -10.26 1.79 2.47
C ASN A 40 -9.53 1.24 1.25
N GLY A 41 -8.50 1.97 0.81
CA GLY A 41 -7.66 1.62 -0.34
C GLY A 41 -7.41 0.14 -0.35
N ASP A 42 -7.91 -0.47 -1.41
CA ASP A 42 -7.73 -1.85 -1.84
C ASP A 42 -6.66 -2.56 -0.99
N ASP A 43 -7.00 -3.67 -0.31
CA ASP A 43 -6.02 -4.42 0.47
C ASP A 43 -4.76 -4.74 -0.38
N SER A 44 -4.90 -4.79 -1.71
CA SER A 44 -3.78 -4.82 -2.66
C SER A 44 -2.93 -3.54 -2.62
N ASP A 45 -3.53 -2.35 -2.68
CA ASP A 45 -2.86 -1.05 -2.66
C ASP A 45 -2.29 -0.70 -1.26
N VAL A 46 -2.92 -1.14 -0.17
CA VAL A 46 -2.35 -1.05 1.18
C VAL A 46 -1.14 -1.95 1.33
N ASN A 47 -1.19 -3.19 0.84
CA ASN A 47 -0.03 -4.09 0.87
C ASN A 47 1.09 -3.59 -0.05
N VAL A 48 0.76 -3.04 -1.22
CA VAL A 48 1.72 -2.39 -2.13
C VAL A 48 2.41 -1.21 -1.46
N LYS A 49 1.66 -0.30 -0.84
CA LYS A 49 2.23 0.85 -0.10
C LYS A 49 3.06 0.40 1.11
N ARG A 50 2.60 -0.64 1.81
CA ARG A 50 3.30 -1.20 2.97
C ARG A 50 4.62 -1.88 2.58
N VAL A 51 4.63 -2.67 1.50
CA VAL A 51 5.87 -3.27 0.96
C VAL A 51 6.81 -2.18 0.47
N CYS A 52 6.29 -1.14 -0.22
CA CYS A 52 7.08 0.02 -0.62
C CYS A 52 7.70 0.74 0.59
N ALA A 53 6.95 0.89 1.68
CA ALA A 53 7.44 1.50 2.90
C ALA A 53 8.49 0.63 3.61
N ALA A 54 8.29 -0.69 3.65
CA ALA A 54 9.28 -1.64 4.18
C ALA A 54 10.60 -1.60 3.39
N ILE A 55 10.55 -1.50 2.06
CA ILE A 55 11.75 -1.30 1.24
C ILE A 55 12.47 -0.02 1.64
N GLY A 56 11.75 1.09 1.82
CA GLY A 56 12.34 2.37 2.22
C GLY A 56 13.00 2.33 3.59
N ILE A 57 12.36 1.72 4.59
CA ILE A 57 12.94 1.56 5.93
C ILE A 57 14.24 0.75 5.84
N VAL A 58 14.19 -0.41 5.18
CA VAL A 58 15.37 -1.27 5.05
C VAL A 58 16.49 -0.56 4.32
N GLU A 59 16.20 0.04 3.16
CA GLU A 59 17.20 0.76 2.35
C GLU A 59 17.92 1.84 3.17
N ASP A 60 17.17 2.63 3.96
CA ASP A 60 17.74 3.67 4.83
C ASP A 60 18.58 3.08 5.97
N GLU A 61 18.15 1.97 6.57
CA GLU A 61 18.84 1.33 7.70
C GLU A 61 20.16 0.66 7.30
N ILE A 62 20.16 -0.08 6.18
CA ILE A 62 21.33 -0.86 5.75
C ILE A 62 22.17 -0.12 4.71
N SER A 63 21.68 1.00 4.16
CA SER A 63 22.31 1.76 3.07
C SER A 63 22.68 0.88 1.87
N ALA A 64 21.82 -0.09 1.57
CA ALA A 64 21.98 -1.09 0.50
C ALA A 64 20.61 -1.55 -0.02
N PRO A 65 20.55 -2.18 -1.22
CA PRO A 65 19.29 -2.69 -1.77
C PRO A 65 18.62 -3.70 -0.84
N ALA A 66 17.31 -3.53 -0.60
CA ALA A 66 16.52 -4.37 0.29
C ALA A 66 16.24 -5.73 -0.38
N THR A 67 16.66 -6.84 0.25
CA THR A 67 16.35 -8.17 -0.27
C THR A 67 14.93 -8.59 0.14
N ILE A 68 14.37 -9.60 -0.54
CA ILE A 68 13.04 -10.13 -0.19
C ILE A 68 12.97 -10.56 1.28
N ASN A 69 14.04 -11.13 1.84
CA ASN A 69 14.07 -11.54 3.24
C ASN A 69 14.04 -10.32 4.17
N ASP A 70 14.80 -9.28 3.87
CA ASP A 70 14.83 -8.06 4.68
C ASP A 70 13.45 -7.38 4.67
N ILE A 71 12.80 -7.34 3.50
CA ILE A 71 11.45 -6.78 3.35
C ILE A 71 10.44 -7.59 4.17
N VAL A 72 10.51 -8.93 4.12
CA VAL A 72 9.64 -9.81 4.94
C VAL A 72 9.86 -9.56 6.44
N GLU A 73 11.12 -9.40 6.86
CA GLU A 73 11.45 -9.11 8.25
C GLU A 73 10.94 -7.75 8.70
N SER A 74 11.13 -6.69 7.90
CA SER A 74 10.60 -5.35 8.18
C SER A 74 9.07 -5.34 8.22
N LEU A 75 8.39 -6.03 7.31
CA LEU A 75 6.93 -6.18 7.35
C LEU A 75 6.43 -6.77 8.67
N ALA A 76 7.13 -7.78 9.19
CA ALA A 76 6.79 -8.41 10.47
C ALA A 76 7.13 -7.51 11.68
N GLN A 77 8.27 -6.82 11.64
CA GLN A 77 8.76 -6.02 12.78
C GLN A 77 8.10 -4.65 12.86
N ASP A 78 8.05 -3.91 11.76
CA ASP A 78 7.63 -2.50 11.71
C ASP A 78 6.13 -2.37 11.49
N PHE A 79 5.57 -3.20 10.60
CA PHE A 79 4.16 -3.09 10.20
C PHE A 79 3.25 -4.13 10.85
N LYS A 80 3.80 -5.05 11.64
CA LYS A 80 3.09 -6.21 12.22
C LYS A 80 2.27 -7.00 11.19
N ALA A 81 2.75 -7.02 9.95
CA ALA A 81 2.13 -7.69 8.82
C ALA A 81 2.87 -8.98 8.50
N SER A 82 2.12 -10.06 8.28
CA SER A 82 2.69 -11.35 7.87
C SER A 82 2.45 -11.56 6.38
N MET A 83 3.54 -11.60 5.61
CA MET A 83 3.53 -11.92 4.19
C MET A 83 4.61 -12.95 3.91
N SER A 84 4.29 -13.94 3.08
CA SER A 84 5.29 -14.90 2.60
C SER A 84 6.21 -14.25 1.56
N ALA A 85 7.43 -14.78 1.42
CA ALA A 85 8.39 -14.31 0.42
C ALA A 85 7.80 -14.25 -1.00
N SER A 86 7.01 -15.25 -1.41
CA SER A 86 6.35 -15.25 -2.72
C SER A 86 5.29 -14.17 -2.89
N GLN A 87 4.59 -13.78 -1.82
CA GLN A 87 3.66 -12.65 -1.87
C GLN A 87 4.41 -11.33 -1.98
N VAL A 88 5.49 -11.17 -1.22
CA VAL A 88 6.35 -9.97 -1.30
C VAL A 88 6.96 -9.86 -2.69
N GLU A 89 7.43 -10.97 -3.27
CA GLU A 89 7.96 -11.02 -4.63
C GLU A 89 6.93 -10.59 -5.67
N SER A 90 5.68 -11.08 -5.58
CA SER A 90 4.59 -10.64 -6.47
C SER A 90 4.34 -9.14 -6.37
N VAL A 91 4.36 -8.58 -5.16
CA VAL A 91 4.17 -7.14 -4.96
C VAL A 91 5.37 -6.33 -5.46
N CYS A 92 6.59 -6.85 -5.31
CA CYS A 92 7.79 -6.20 -5.86
C CYS A 92 7.74 -6.12 -7.38
N ILE A 93 7.28 -7.19 -8.06
CA ILE A 93 7.08 -7.18 -9.51
C ILE A 93 6.08 -6.09 -9.91
N ASP A 94 4.96 -5.96 -9.19
CA ASP A 94 3.96 -4.92 -9.45
C ASP A 94 4.52 -3.51 -9.21
N LEU A 95 5.29 -3.32 -8.13
CA LEU A 95 5.95 -2.06 -7.80
C LEU A 95 7.01 -1.68 -8.85
N GLU A 96 7.76 -2.65 -9.36
CA GLU A 96 8.78 -2.43 -10.39
C GLU A 96 8.12 -2.09 -11.74
N ASN A 97 7.06 -2.81 -12.12
CA ASN A 97 6.28 -2.52 -13.33
C ASN A 97 5.65 -1.12 -13.31
N LYS A 98 5.25 -0.64 -12.12
CA LYS A 98 4.73 0.71 -11.90
C LYS A 98 5.83 1.77 -11.83
N GLY A 99 7.11 1.36 -11.82
CA GLY A 99 8.27 2.25 -11.75
C GLY A 99 8.49 2.87 -10.37
N TYR A 100 7.97 2.25 -9.30
CA TYR A 100 8.15 2.73 -7.93
C TYR A 100 9.42 2.21 -7.30
N ILE A 101 9.82 0.99 -7.64
CA ILE A 101 11.10 0.40 -7.23
C ILE A 101 11.92 0.01 -8.45
N LYS A 102 13.19 -0.29 -8.22
CA LYS A 102 14.09 -0.82 -9.24
C LYS A 102 14.89 -1.98 -8.66
N ALA A 103 14.99 -3.09 -9.38
CA ALA A 103 15.93 -4.14 -9.03
C ALA A 103 17.38 -3.63 -9.12
N GLN A 104 18.13 -3.79 -8.04
CA GLN A 104 19.56 -3.47 -7.95
C GLN A 104 20.29 -4.59 -7.22
N ASP A 105 21.29 -5.17 -7.89
CA ASP A 105 22.03 -6.33 -7.42
C ASP A 105 21.11 -7.51 -7.04
N ALA A 106 21.06 -7.88 -5.75
CA ALA A 106 20.22 -8.96 -5.22
C ALA A 106 18.97 -8.47 -4.48
N GLY A 107 18.62 -7.18 -4.61
CA GLY A 107 17.51 -6.56 -3.91
C GLY A 107 16.83 -5.46 -4.71
N TYR A 108 16.08 -4.62 -4.01
CA TYR A 108 15.30 -3.52 -4.57
C TYR A 108 15.66 -2.20 -3.90
N VAL A 109 15.62 -1.13 -4.67
CA VAL A 109 15.74 0.25 -4.19
C VAL A 109 14.55 1.08 -4.61
N LEU A 110 14.21 2.08 -3.81
CA LEU A 110 13.16 3.04 -4.16
C LEU A 110 13.60 3.95 -5.30
N THR A 111 12.68 4.19 -6.23
CA THR A 111 12.81 5.33 -7.14
C THR A 111 12.36 6.61 -6.44
N VAL A 112 12.54 7.76 -7.09
CA VAL A 112 12.00 9.04 -6.59
C VAL A 112 10.49 8.98 -6.36
N GLU A 113 9.76 8.28 -7.23
CA GLU A 113 8.30 8.16 -7.09
C GLU A 113 7.92 7.16 -5.99
N GLY A 114 8.66 6.05 -5.86
CA GLY A 114 8.50 5.12 -4.73
C GLY A 114 8.79 5.77 -3.39
N GLY A 115 9.80 6.64 -3.32
CA GLY A 115 10.10 7.45 -2.13
C GLY A 115 8.92 8.31 -1.69
N ARG A 116 8.24 8.97 -2.64
CA ARG A 116 7.02 9.75 -2.33
C ARG A 116 5.90 8.89 -1.77
N ILE A 117 5.72 7.68 -2.31
CA ILE A 117 4.68 6.75 -1.84
C ILE A 117 5.02 6.25 -0.43
N CYS A 118 6.28 5.89 -0.20
CA CYS A 118 6.81 5.53 1.11
C CYS A 118 6.55 6.64 2.13
N ASP A 119 7.00 7.87 1.84
CA ASP A 119 6.83 9.03 2.72
C ASP A 119 5.37 9.30 3.04
N ASN A 120 4.49 9.27 2.02
CA ASN A 120 3.07 9.50 2.22
C ASN A 120 2.44 8.44 3.12
N TYR A 121 2.82 7.17 2.95
CA TYR A 121 2.30 6.06 3.77
C TYR A 121 2.77 6.17 5.22
N LEU A 122 4.07 6.38 5.43
CA LEU A 122 4.66 6.53 6.76
C LEU A 122 4.12 7.76 7.50
N ASN A 123 3.98 8.90 6.80
CA ASN A 123 3.41 10.11 7.38
C ASN A 123 1.93 9.96 7.73
N LYS A 124 1.14 9.20 6.95
CA LYS A 124 -0.26 8.90 7.29
C LYS A 124 -0.33 8.06 8.57
N GLN A 125 0.49 7.01 8.67
CA GLN A 125 0.56 6.20 9.90
C GLN A 125 1.03 7.02 11.11
N ALA A 126 2.07 7.85 10.96
CA ALA A 126 2.56 8.71 12.02
C ALA A 126 1.51 9.75 12.44
N GLY A 127 0.77 10.31 11.48
CA GLY A 127 -0.34 11.24 11.73
C GLY A 127 -1.51 10.60 12.48
N GLU A 128 -1.86 9.35 12.17
CA GLU A 128 -2.86 8.58 12.92
C GLU A 128 -2.39 8.26 14.35
N LEU A 129 -1.10 7.99 14.53
CA LEU A 129 -0.50 7.78 15.86
C LEU A 129 -0.49 9.07 16.70
N LEU A 130 -0.12 10.20 16.09
CA LEU A 130 0.00 11.50 16.76
C LEU A 130 -1.35 12.20 16.96
N GLY A 131 -2.33 11.98 16.08
CA GLY A 131 -3.70 12.49 16.21
C GLY A 131 -4.52 11.82 17.32
N SER A 132 -3.99 10.77 17.95
CA SER A 132 -4.59 10.08 19.10
C SER A 132 -4.19 10.68 20.46
N LEU A 133 -3.32 11.71 20.49
CA LEU A 133 -3.02 12.41 21.73
C LEU A 133 -4.18 13.36 22.09
N PRO A 134 -4.81 13.22 23.27
CA PRO A 134 -5.83 14.15 23.69
C PRO A 134 -5.19 15.53 23.84
N SER A 135 -5.71 16.50 23.08
CA SER A 135 -5.42 17.91 23.30
C SER A 135 -5.66 18.24 24.77
N SER A 136 -4.57 18.52 25.49
CA SER A 136 -4.62 18.99 26.88
C SER A 136 -5.16 20.42 26.95
#